data_AF-A0A931LM61-F1
#
_entry.id   AF-A0A931LM61-F1
#
_cell.length_a   1.000
_cell.length_b   1.000
_cell.length_c   1.000
_cell.angle_alpha   90.00
_cell.angle_beta   90.00
_cell.angle_gamma   90.00
#
_symmetry.space_group_name_H-M   'P 1'
#
loop_
_entity.id
_entity.type
_entity.pdbx_description
1 polymer ?
#
loop_
_entity_poly.entity_id
_entity_poly.type
_entity_poly.pdbx_seq_one_letter_code
_entity_poly.pdbx_strand_id
1 'polypeptide(L)'
;MLKRESPEYMIETMLSQRLRWQTSVNARLFYGWKDGREPLDTQFTLQGDGLFRTFTRTSDSLLALNADVRFPIPQTNWIDALLVPISVGGIFFVDLATFDPSWKEIRAEAGIGLGLGIYPQRTMLRVEYPLWVNTNADGGKPQLRVRMGVSF
;
A
#
# COMPACT_ATOMS: atom_id res chain seq x y z
N MET A 1 -4.92 11.09 35.32
CA MET A 1 -4.61 9.76 35.85
C MET A 1 -3.99 8.96 34.70
N LEU A 2 -2.65 8.94 34.60
CA LEU A 2 -1.95 8.20 33.54
C LEU A 2 -2.03 6.70 33.89
N LYS A 3 -2.74 5.91 33.07
CA LYS A 3 -2.67 4.44 33.16
C LYS A 3 -1.20 4.07 32.98
N ARG A 4 -0.54 3.59 34.04
CA ARG A 4 0.74 2.89 33.91
C ARG A 4 0.48 1.67 33.03
N GLU A 5 0.91 1.73 31.77
CA GLU A 5 0.95 0.56 30.92
C GLU A 5 1.86 -0.48 31.57
N SER A 6 1.40 -1.72 31.69
CA SER A 6 2.17 -2.79 32.33
C SER A 6 3.44 -3.05 31.51
N PRO A 7 4.56 -3.45 32.16
CA PRO A 7 5.77 -3.84 31.46
C PRO A 7 5.55 -4.91 30.37
N GLU A 8 4.57 -5.79 30.59
CA GLU A 8 4.13 -6.82 29.64
C GLU A 8 3.57 -6.22 28.35
N TYR A 9 2.73 -5.19 28.45
CA TYR A 9 2.15 -4.49 27.29
C TYR A 9 3.23 -3.83 26.42
N MET A 10 4.27 -3.28 27.06
CA MET A 10 5.38 -2.66 26.38
C MET A 10 6.21 -3.68 25.58
N ILE A 11 6.52 -4.82 26.20
CA ILE A 11 7.26 -5.92 25.56
C ILE A 11 6.48 -6.49 24.38
N GLU A 12 5.18 -6.74 24.54
CA GLU A 12 4.31 -7.21 23.45
C GLU A 12 4.29 -6.23 22.27
N THR A 13 4.26 -4.93 22.56
CA THR A 13 4.27 -3.88 21.53
C THR A 13 5.60 -3.84 20.77
N MET A 14 6.73 -3.96 21.47
CA MET A 14 8.06 -3.99 20.85
C MET A 14 8.28 -5.24 19.99
N LEU A 15 7.86 -6.41 20.48
CA LEU A 15 7.91 -7.67 19.72
C LEU A 15 7.02 -7.62 18.48
N SER A 16 5.80 -7.11 18.63
CA SER A 16 4.88 -6.91 17.52
C SER A 16 5.47 -6.00 16.45
N GLN A 17 6.14 -4.91 16.84
CA GLN A 17 6.86 -4.03 15.90
C GLN A 17 7.94 -4.76 15.13
N ARG A 18 8.81 -5.48 15.84
CA ARG A 18 9.90 -6.23 15.22
C ARG A 18 9.40 -7.26 14.23
N LEU A 19 8.31 -7.96 14.56
CA LEU A 19 7.68 -8.93 13.66
C LEU A 19 7.03 -8.28 12.42
N ARG A 20 6.38 -7.12 12.58
CA ARG A 20 5.75 -6.43 11.44
C ARG A 20 6.73 -5.76 10.48
N TRP A 21 7.90 -5.39 10.99
CA TRP A 21 8.98 -4.84 10.19
C TRP A 21 10.02 -5.87 9.79
N GLN A 22 9.62 -7.14 9.71
CA GLN A 22 10.38 -8.12 8.95
C GLN A 22 10.20 -7.87 7.44
N THR A 23 11.12 -8.41 6.66
CA THR A 23 10.92 -8.48 5.22
C THR A 23 9.63 -9.24 4.94
N SER A 24 8.66 -8.59 4.29
CA SER A 24 7.37 -9.18 3.97
C SER A 24 7.08 -9.02 2.48
N VAL A 25 6.47 -10.05 1.91
CA VAL A 25 5.92 -10.02 0.56
C VAL A 25 4.40 -9.99 0.70
N ASN A 26 3.77 -9.02 0.06
CA ASN A 26 2.33 -8.85 0.06
C ASN A 26 1.84 -8.92 -1.37
N ALA A 27 0.74 -9.62 -1.60
CA ALA A 27 0.07 -9.65 -2.88
C ALA A 27 -1.44 -9.46 -2.67
N ARG A 28 -2.08 -8.71 -3.56
CA ARG A 28 -3.51 -8.46 -3.54
C ARG A 28 -4.05 -8.62 -4.96
N LEU A 29 -5.07 -9.46 -5.09
CA LEU A 29 -5.87 -9.56 -6.30
C LEU A 29 -7.21 -8.87 -6.04
N PHE A 30 -7.61 -7.99 -6.94
CA PHE A 30 -8.92 -7.36 -6.98
C PHE A 30 -9.60 -7.71 -8.30
N TYR A 31 -10.85 -8.14 -8.24
CA TYR A 31 -11.69 -8.35 -9.42
C TYR A 31 -13.07 -7.76 -9.16
N GLY A 32 -13.55 -6.96 -10.10
CA GLY A 32 -14.88 -6.37 -10.07
C GLY A 32 -15.47 -6.35 -11.48
N TRP A 33 -16.76 -6.62 -11.57
CA TRP A 33 -17.56 -6.50 -12.79
C TRP A 33 -18.94 -5.95 -12.43
N LYS A 34 -19.47 -5.05 -13.26
CA LYS A 34 -20.83 -4.53 -13.13
C LYS A 34 -21.68 -4.92 -14.33
N ASP A 35 -22.85 -5.50 -14.05
CA ASP A 35 -23.89 -5.68 -15.06
C ASP A 35 -24.74 -4.40 -15.11
N GLY A 36 -24.83 -3.78 -16.29
CA GLY A 36 -25.31 -2.42 -16.55
C GLY A 36 -26.79 -2.12 -16.28
N ARG A 37 -27.34 -2.56 -15.14
CA ARG A 37 -28.68 -2.23 -14.65
C ARG A 37 -28.53 -1.50 -13.31
N GLU A 38 -28.87 -0.21 -13.28
CA GLU A 38 -28.96 0.71 -12.10
C GLU A 38 -27.71 1.57 -11.77
N PRO A 39 -27.90 2.78 -11.17
CA PRO A 39 -27.28 4.00 -11.67
C PRO A 39 -25.84 4.27 -11.19
N LEU A 40 -25.02 4.69 -12.16
CA LEU A 40 -23.95 5.72 -12.21
C LEU A 40 -22.95 5.97 -11.06
N ASP A 41 -23.13 5.52 -9.82
CA ASP A 41 -22.44 6.20 -8.71
C ASP A 41 -21.12 5.58 -8.22
N THR A 42 -20.52 4.60 -8.89
CA THR A 42 -19.10 4.26 -8.60
C THR A 42 -18.53 3.29 -9.64
N GLN A 43 -17.99 3.77 -10.75
CA GLN A 43 -17.13 2.91 -11.58
C GLN A 43 -15.92 2.45 -10.75
N PHE A 44 -15.35 1.27 -11.06
CA PHE A 44 -14.11 0.86 -10.44
C PHE A 44 -12.99 1.79 -10.91
N THR A 45 -12.15 2.23 -10.00
CA THR A 45 -11.05 3.15 -10.24
C THR A 45 -9.73 2.43 -10.05
N LEU A 46 -8.75 2.71 -10.90
CA LEU A 46 -7.39 2.18 -10.66
C LEU A 46 -6.77 2.73 -9.38
N GLN A 47 -7.04 4.00 -9.03
CA GLN A 47 -6.43 4.61 -7.84
C GLN A 47 -7.05 4.16 -6.51
N GLY A 48 -8.36 3.90 -6.50
CA GLY A 48 -9.10 3.47 -5.31
C GLY A 48 -9.13 1.95 -5.18
N ASP A 49 -9.66 1.26 -6.18
CA ASP A 49 -9.88 -0.18 -6.13
C ASP A 49 -8.63 -0.97 -6.49
N GLY A 50 -7.95 -0.55 -7.57
CA GLY A 50 -6.70 -1.14 -8.04
C GLY A 50 -5.44 -0.69 -7.29
N LEU A 51 -5.56 0.31 -6.41
CA LEU A 51 -4.47 0.91 -5.61
C LEU A 51 -3.27 1.49 -6.40
N PHE A 52 -3.41 1.69 -7.71
CA PHE A 52 -2.40 2.27 -8.60
C PHE A 52 -2.08 3.70 -8.22
N ARG A 53 -0.80 4.03 -8.15
CA ARG A 53 -0.29 5.37 -7.84
C ARG A 53 -0.50 6.33 -9.02
N THR A 54 -0.38 5.83 -10.25
CA THR A 54 -0.36 6.68 -11.44
C THR A 54 -1.71 6.84 -12.10
N PHE A 55 -2.30 5.74 -12.58
CA PHE A 55 -3.39 5.79 -13.55
C PHE A 55 -4.73 6.15 -12.91
N THR A 56 -5.52 6.99 -13.58
CA THR A 56 -6.81 7.51 -13.06
C THR A 56 -8.04 6.90 -13.74
N ARG A 57 -7.86 5.92 -14.63
CA ARG A 57 -8.98 5.33 -15.39
C ARG A 57 -10.04 4.73 -14.47
N THR A 58 -11.27 4.91 -14.91
CA THR A 58 -12.46 4.27 -14.37
C THR A 58 -13.02 3.25 -15.37
N SER A 59 -13.64 2.18 -14.88
CA SER A 59 -14.18 1.11 -15.71
C SER A 59 -15.29 0.33 -14.98
N ASP A 60 -16.21 -0.26 -15.74
CA ASP A 60 -17.26 -1.12 -15.21
C ASP A 60 -16.74 -2.53 -14.84
N SER A 61 -15.59 -2.89 -15.41
CA SER A 61 -14.81 -4.10 -15.09
C SER A 61 -13.36 -3.75 -14.80
N LEU A 62 -12.81 -4.36 -13.76
CA LEU A 62 -11.42 -4.20 -13.36
C LEU A 62 -10.88 -5.50 -12.76
N LEU A 63 -9.76 -5.98 -13.31
CA LEU A 63 -8.92 -6.98 -12.68
C LEU A 63 -7.58 -6.31 -12.37
N ALA A 64 -7.17 -6.30 -11.11
CA ALA A 64 -5.92 -5.70 -10.65
C ALA A 64 -5.15 -6.64 -9.73
N LEU A 65 -3.85 -6.76 -9.96
CA LEU A 65 -2.90 -7.49 -9.16
C LEU A 65 -1.86 -6.49 -8.64
N ASN A 66 -1.72 -6.40 -7.33
CA ASN A 66 -0.71 -5.60 -6.66
C ASN A 66 0.25 -6.54 -5.93
N ALA A 67 1.54 -6.28 -6.02
CA ALA A 67 2.54 -6.98 -5.23
C ALA A 67 3.54 -5.98 -4.66
N ASP A 68 3.91 -6.15 -3.40
CA ASP A 68 4.96 -5.36 -2.76
C ASP A 68 5.87 -6.21 -1.88
N VAL A 69 7.14 -5.81 -1.85
CA VAL A 69 8.12 -6.28 -0.89
C VAL A 69 8.45 -5.12 0.04
N ARG A 70 8.24 -5.32 1.33
CA ARG A 70 8.63 -4.37 2.38
C ARG A 70 9.81 -4.93 3.13
N PHE A 71 10.76 -4.08 3.49
CA PHE A 71 11.93 -4.47 4.27
C PHE A 71 12.33 -3.37 5.25
N PRO A 72 12.79 -3.71 6.46
CA PRO A 72 13.22 -2.72 7.44
C PRO A 72 14.48 -2.00 7.01
N ILE A 73 14.65 -0.75 7.46
CA ILE A 73 15.93 -0.05 7.46
C ILE A 73 16.42 -0.04 8.93
N PRO A 74 17.35 -0.93 9.31
CA PRO A 74 17.67 -1.17 10.71
C PRO A 74 18.16 0.07 11.47
N GLN A 75 18.95 0.93 10.82
CA GLN A 75 19.55 2.12 11.44
C GLN A 75 18.52 3.18 11.85
N THR A 76 17.32 3.14 11.26
CA THR A 76 16.25 4.10 11.50
C THR A 76 15.16 3.56 12.40
N ASN A 77 15.28 2.32 12.88
CA ASN A 77 14.28 1.69 13.74
C ASN A 77 14.58 2.00 15.20
N TRP A 78 13.77 2.87 15.80
CA TRP A 78 13.91 3.33 17.18
C TRP A 78 12.88 2.62 18.06
N ILE A 79 12.86 1.29 17.98
CA ILE A 79 11.88 0.43 18.67
C ILE A 79 12.18 0.38 20.17
N ASP A 80 13.45 0.51 20.55
CA ASP A 80 13.91 0.39 21.94
C ASP A 80 14.22 1.74 22.61
N ALA A 81 14.08 2.85 21.89
CA ALA A 81 14.62 4.17 22.29
C ALA A 81 13.56 5.20 22.70
N LEU A 82 12.27 4.98 22.44
CA LEU A 82 11.22 5.99 22.58
C LEU A 82 9.95 5.46 23.28
N LEU A 83 9.17 6.39 23.85
CA LEU A 83 7.81 6.16 24.40
C LEU A 83 6.81 5.64 23.35
N VAL A 84 7.05 5.95 22.07
CA VAL A 84 6.27 5.53 20.92
C VAL A 84 7.26 4.85 19.98
N PRO A 85 7.23 3.52 19.83
CA PRO A 85 8.19 2.86 18.96
C PRO A 85 7.92 3.24 17.50
N ILE A 86 8.98 3.58 16.78
CA ILE A 86 8.95 4.00 15.39
C ILE A 86 9.79 3.03 14.57
N SER A 87 9.23 2.60 13.45
CA SER A 87 9.93 1.75 12.50
C SER A 87 9.81 2.30 11.08
N VAL A 88 10.92 2.27 10.35
CA VAL A 88 11.05 2.78 8.99
C VAL A 88 11.58 1.66 8.10
N GLY A 89 11.12 1.65 6.86
CA GLY A 89 11.68 0.74 5.88
C GLY A 89 11.29 1.03 4.45
N GLY A 90 11.91 0.30 3.55
CA GLY A 90 11.71 0.43 2.11
C GLY A 90 10.58 -0.44 1.59
N ILE A 91 10.06 -0.03 0.44
CA ILE A 91 9.01 -0.72 -0.30
C ILE A 91 9.46 -0.81 -1.75
N PHE A 92 9.39 -2.00 -2.35
CA PHE A 92 9.35 -2.18 -3.80
C PHE A 92 7.95 -2.65 -4.18
N PHE A 93 7.35 -2.07 -5.22
CA PHE A 93 6.02 -2.47 -5.66
C PHE A 93 5.97 -2.70 -7.16
N VAL A 94 5.06 -3.59 -7.56
CA VAL A 94 4.67 -3.84 -8.94
C VAL A 94 3.16 -4.03 -8.98
N ASP A 95 2.50 -3.32 -9.87
CA ASP A 95 1.05 -3.38 -10.05
C ASP A 95 0.71 -3.65 -11.53
N LEU A 96 -0.33 -4.45 -11.75
CA LEU A 96 -0.82 -4.85 -13.07
C LEU A 96 -2.35 -4.84 -13.09
N ALA A 97 -2.96 -4.25 -14.11
CA ALA A 97 -4.41 -4.25 -14.27
C ALA A 97 -4.84 -4.37 -15.72
N THR A 98 -6.03 -4.95 -15.91
CA THR A 98 -6.76 -4.97 -17.19
C THR A 98 -8.22 -4.60 -16.96
N PHE A 99 -8.85 -4.02 -17.98
CA PHE A 99 -10.27 -3.65 -17.98
C PHE A 99 -11.13 -4.63 -18.77
N ASP A 100 -10.49 -5.51 -19.56
CA ASP A 100 -11.15 -6.44 -20.46
C ASP A 100 -10.50 -7.83 -20.29
N PRO A 101 -11.32 -8.91 -20.25
CA PRO A 101 -10.83 -10.28 -20.36
C PRO A 101 -9.85 -10.55 -21.51
N SER A 102 -9.86 -9.74 -22.59
CA SER A 102 -8.94 -9.93 -23.72
C SER A 102 -7.49 -9.49 -23.47
N TRP A 103 -7.19 -8.85 -22.33
CA TRP A 103 -5.86 -8.35 -21.95
C TRP A 103 -5.20 -7.39 -22.97
N LYS A 104 -5.98 -6.81 -23.88
CA LYS A 104 -5.47 -5.83 -24.86
C LYS A 104 -5.11 -4.48 -24.22
N GLU A 105 -5.78 -4.14 -23.13
CA GLU A 105 -5.60 -2.86 -22.45
C GLU A 105 -5.07 -3.08 -21.03
N ILE A 106 -3.74 -3.16 -20.94
CA ILE A 106 -3.03 -3.37 -19.69
C ILE A 106 -2.50 -2.05 -19.14
N ARG A 107 -2.58 -1.88 -17.83
CA ARG A 107 -1.85 -0.85 -17.07
C ARG A 107 -0.88 -1.55 -16.12
N ALA A 108 0.37 -1.15 -16.16
CA ALA A 108 1.38 -1.67 -15.26
C ALA A 108 2.27 -0.54 -14.75
N GLU A 109 2.61 -0.61 -13.48
CA GLU A 109 3.57 0.29 -12.85
C GLU A 109 4.47 -0.46 -11.89
N ALA A 110 5.69 0.04 -11.73
CA ALA A 110 6.64 -0.46 -10.76
C ALA A 110 7.38 0.72 -10.13
N GLY A 111 7.74 0.58 -8.86
CA GLY A 111 8.40 1.67 -8.18
C GLY A 111 8.88 1.33 -6.78
N ILE A 112 9.20 2.40 -6.06
CA ILE A 112 9.77 2.35 -4.73
C ILE A 112 8.94 3.16 -3.75
N GLY A 113 9.13 2.91 -2.47
CA GLY A 113 8.58 3.76 -1.43
C GLY A 113 9.31 3.62 -0.11
N LEU A 114 8.90 4.48 0.81
CA LEU A 114 9.28 4.45 2.22
C LEU A 114 8.02 4.29 3.05
N GLY A 115 8.10 3.44 4.06
CA GLY A 115 7.07 3.27 5.07
C GLY A 115 7.56 3.76 6.42
N LEU A 116 6.67 4.39 7.17
CA LEU A 116 6.85 4.78 8.57
C LEU A 116 5.69 4.18 9.38
N GLY A 117 6.00 3.25 10.27
CA GLY A 117 5.05 2.65 11.19
C GLY A 117 5.12 3.29 12.57
N ILE A 118 3.96 3.66 13.12
CA ILE A 118 3.81 4.28 14.45
C ILE A 118 2.87 3.41 15.31
N TYR A 119 3.24 3.14 16.56
CA TYR A 119 2.47 2.33 17.52
C TYR A 119 2.17 3.06 18.82
N PRO A 120 1.07 2.73 19.52
CA PRO A 120 0.21 1.54 19.35
C PRO A 120 -0.88 1.65 18.27
N GLN A 121 -0.96 2.77 17.55
CA GLN A 121 -2.06 3.09 16.63
C GLN A 121 -2.08 2.23 15.35
N ARG A 122 -1.15 1.28 15.17
CA ARG A 122 -1.01 0.40 13.98
C ARG A 122 -1.05 1.17 12.66
N THR A 123 -0.65 2.43 12.69
CA THR A 123 -0.74 3.34 11.56
C THR A 123 0.55 3.28 10.78
N MET A 124 0.42 3.15 9.46
CA MET A 124 1.54 3.17 8.53
C MET A 124 1.35 4.33 7.55
N LEU A 125 2.28 5.26 7.58
CA LEU A 125 2.46 6.25 6.52
C LEU A 125 3.33 5.63 5.43
N ARG A 126 2.94 5.79 4.17
CA ARG A 126 3.68 5.33 3.00
C ARG A 126 3.87 6.50 2.05
N VAL A 127 5.10 6.67 1.58
CA VAL A 127 5.47 7.61 0.51
C VAL A 127 6.02 6.76 -0.62
N GLU A 128 5.32 6.73 -1.74
CA GLU A 128 5.61 5.82 -2.87
C GLU A 128 5.74 6.62 -4.15
N TYR A 129 6.68 6.22 -5.00
CA TYR A 129 6.96 6.85 -6.27
C TYR A 129 7.13 5.79 -7.36
N PRO A 130 6.27 5.79 -8.41
CA PRO A 130 6.45 4.96 -9.59
C PRO A 130 7.74 5.34 -10.31
N LEU A 131 8.60 4.37 -10.56
CA LEU A 131 9.81 4.55 -11.38
C LEU A 131 9.56 4.23 -12.85
N TRP A 132 8.58 3.36 -13.11
CA TRP A 132 8.25 2.90 -14.44
C TRP A 132 6.74 2.72 -14.59
N VAL A 133 6.23 3.06 -15.77
CA VAL A 133 4.86 2.82 -16.21
C VAL A 133 4.89 2.32 -17.65
N ASN A 134 3.98 1.41 -18.01
CA ASN A 134 3.98 0.80 -19.35
C ASN A 134 3.43 1.70 -20.45
N THR A 135 2.67 2.74 -20.12
CA THR A 135 2.01 3.64 -21.07
C THR A 135 1.76 5.02 -20.46
N ASN A 136 1.59 6.03 -21.32
CA ASN A 136 1.16 7.38 -20.94
C ASN A 136 -0.37 7.56 -20.96
N ALA A 137 -1.12 6.58 -21.47
CA ALA A 137 -2.57 6.59 -21.45
C ALA A 137 -3.11 6.65 -20.02
N ASP A 138 -4.33 7.17 -19.84
CA ASP A 138 -5.02 7.23 -18.55
C ASP A 138 -4.24 7.93 -17.43
N GLY A 139 -3.45 8.94 -17.78
CA GLY A 139 -2.63 9.69 -16.82
C GLY A 139 -1.32 9.00 -16.43
N GLY A 140 -0.81 8.09 -17.28
CA GLY A 140 0.43 7.34 -17.14
C GLY A 140 1.72 8.17 -17.01
N LYS A 141 1.84 9.00 -15.99
CA LYS A 141 3.02 9.78 -15.65
C LYS A 141 3.35 9.56 -14.18
N PRO A 142 4.59 9.16 -13.84
CA PRO A 142 5.01 9.00 -12.45
C PRO A 142 4.59 10.16 -11.54
N GLN A 143 3.89 9.83 -10.45
CA GLN A 143 3.45 10.78 -9.45
C GLN A 143 3.79 10.28 -8.06
N LEU A 144 4.28 11.17 -7.20
CA LEU A 144 4.48 10.89 -5.80
C LEU A 144 3.13 10.66 -5.13
N ARG A 145 2.98 9.54 -4.44
CA ARG A 145 1.77 9.22 -3.70
C ARG A 145 2.08 9.07 -2.21
N VAL A 146 1.32 9.80 -1.40
CA VAL A 146 1.36 9.68 0.06
C VAL A 146 0.08 8.98 0.49
N ARG A 147 0.22 7.90 1.27
CA ARG A 147 -0.89 7.13 1.82
C ARG A 147 -0.72 6.92 3.30
N MET A 148 -1.82 7.01 4.03
CA MET A 148 -1.90 6.63 5.43
C MET A 148 -2.94 5.53 5.55
N GLY A 149 -2.59 4.46 6.26
CA GLY A 149 -3.49 3.34 6.46
C GLY A 149 -3.19 2.61 7.76
N VAL A 150 -4.13 1.76 8.17
CA VAL A 150 -3.93 0.85 9.29
C VAL A 150 -3.33 -0.44 8.72
N SER A 151 -2.14 -0.82 9.19
CA SER A 151 -1.60 -2.14 8.88
C SER A 151 -2.21 -3.12 9.89
N PHE A 152 -2.85 -4.19 9.41
CA PHE A 152 -3.30 -5.28 10.29
C PHE A 152 -2.17 -6.26 10.57
#